data_AF-A0A258FXL8-F1
#
_entry.id   AF-A0A258FXL8-F1
#
_cell.length_a   1.000
_cell.length_b   1.000
_cell.length_c   1.000
_cell.angle_alpha   90.00
_cell.angle_beta   90.00
_cell.angle_gamma   90.00
#
_symmetry.space_group_name_H-M   'P 1'
#
loop_
_entity.id
_entity.type
_entity.pdbx_description
1 polymer ?
#
loop_
_entity_poly.entity_id
_entity_poly.type
_entity_poly.pdbx_seq_one_letter_code
_entity_poly.pdbx_strand_id
1 'polypeptide(L)'
;MVELDITLNPVTLERLKAGLRQTAPEIKSSHRVEALARGLGFHSNAELRARIDAGGSRRIDPEPFGRYLTERDFDAPASMLLRAAAHAITLTAMDRDDRLHKWGWGFGRPERRSDGRWETPYEHYDRVQAYREELKEIAVADHVLRALAMLASVPATKTIRPDTDSYRLKHIAENFACTFPDGAPLGPDYVANGPLIVAAVHLGFRYRTAYDRDGNEWPNVTFNMSQSHLLELDIACRPNGARAQDRRRKQEARKYSSLWPRIRAA
;
A
#
# COMPACT_ATOMS: atom_id res chain seq x y z
N MET A 1 8.47 -7.64 8.19
CA MET A 1 7.46 -7.24 9.19
C MET A 1 6.88 -5.91 8.79
N VAL A 2 5.58 -5.67 9.00
CA VAL A 2 4.94 -4.39 8.70
C VAL A 2 5.17 -3.41 9.83
N GLU A 3 5.60 -2.21 9.48
CA GLU A 3 5.64 -1.06 10.38
C GLU A 3 5.06 0.14 9.65
N LEU A 4 4.32 1.00 10.37
CA LEU A 4 3.78 2.22 9.78
C LEU A 4 3.70 3.34 10.81
N ASP A 5 3.94 4.55 10.31
CA ASP A 5 3.70 5.79 11.03
C ASP A 5 2.38 6.39 10.56
N ILE A 6 1.70 7.17 11.40
CA ILE A 6 0.52 7.93 11.00
C ILE A 6 0.63 9.37 11.47
N THR A 7 0.26 10.32 10.61
CA THR A 7 0.06 11.70 11.03
C THR A 7 -1.23 11.77 11.83
N LEU A 8 -1.09 11.87 13.15
CA LEU A 8 -2.20 11.91 14.09
C LEU A 8 -2.79 13.33 14.16
N ASN A 9 -4.11 13.43 14.04
CA ASN A 9 -4.93 14.62 14.19
C ASN A 9 -6.40 14.18 14.47
N PRO A 10 -7.34 15.10 14.76
CA PRO A 10 -8.72 14.71 15.07
C PRO A 10 -9.40 13.86 13.99
N VAL A 11 -9.17 14.16 12.71
CA VAL A 11 -9.78 13.43 11.57
C VAL A 11 -9.26 12.00 11.49
N THR A 12 -7.94 11.83 11.51
CA THR A 12 -7.30 10.51 11.46
C THR A 12 -7.61 9.68 12.71
N LEU A 13 -7.75 10.32 13.88
CA LEU A 13 -8.21 9.63 15.09
C LEU A 13 -9.63 9.08 14.94
N GLU A 14 -10.58 9.85 14.40
CA GLU A 14 -11.94 9.35 14.15
C GLU A 14 -11.94 8.22 13.11
N ARG A 15 -11.08 8.29 12.09
CA ARG A 15 -10.91 7.20 11.12
C ARG A 15 -10.33 5.93 11.74
N LEU A 16 -9.34 6.05 12.62
CA LEU A 16 -8.80 4.91 13.37
C LEU A 16 -9.89 4.27 14.22
N LYS A 17 -10.69 5.08 14.94
CA LYS A 17 -11.83 4.58 15.73
C LYS A 17 -12.87 3.89 14.85
N ALA A 18 -13.18 4.43 13.66
CA ALA A 18 -14.11 3.83 12.72
C ALA A 18 -13.57 2.51 12.14
N GLY A 19 -12.26 2.44 11.83
CA GLY A 19 -11.58 1.22 11.41
C GLY A 19 -11.64 0.15 12.51
N LEU A 20 -11.36 0.51 13.77
CA LEU A 20 -11.45 -0.41 14.90
C LEU A 20 -12.87 -0.94 15.17
N ARG A 21 -13.92 -0.17 14.84
CA ARG A 21 -15.29 -0.71 14.91
C ARG A 21 -15.52 -1.83 13.91
N GLN A 22 -14.81 -1.81 12.77
CA GLN A 22 -14.90 -2.84 11.74
C GLN A 22 -13.98 -4.04 12.04
N THR A 23 -12.79 -3.79 12.60
CA THR A 23 -11.81 -4.86 12.89
C THR A 23 -11.98 -5.50 14.27
N ALA A 24 -12.73 -4.88 15.17
CA ALA A 24 -12.99 -5.38 16.53
C ALA A 24 -14.43 -5.06 17.01
N PRO A 25 -15.48 -5.47 16.27
CA PRO A 25 -16.86 -5.09 16.57
C PRO A 25 -17.32 -5.52 17.98
N GLU A 26 -16.85 -6.66 18.46
CA GLU A 26 -17.17 -7.28 19.75
C GLU A 26 -16.56 -6.57 20.96
N ILE A 27 -15.45 -5.83 20.79
CA ILE A 27 -14.78 -5.13 21.88
C ILE A 27 -15.56 -3.85 22.22
N LYS A 28 -15.93 -3.64 23.49
CA LYS A 28 -16.64 -2.42 23.90
C LYS A 28 -15.88 -1.15 23.50
N SER A 29 -16.62 -0.11 23.10
CA SER A 29 -16.04 1.16 22.60
C SER A 29 -15.01 1.77 23.56
N SER A 30 -15.29 1.74 24.87
CA SER A 30 -14.37 2.22 25.91
C SER A 30 -13.03 1.48 25.92
N HIS A 31 -13.03 0.16 25.70
CA HIS A 31 -11.78 -0.61 25.60
C HIS A 31 -11.07 -0.35 24.28
N ARG A 32 -11.78 -0.27 23.15
CA ARG A 32 -11.16 0.05 21.85
C ARG A 32 -10.42 1.38 21.86
N VAL A 33 -11.01 2.44 22.41
CA VAL A 33 -10.37 3.77 22.43
C VAL A 33 -9.20 3.85 23.40
N GLU A 34 -9.26 3.13 24.52
CA GLU A 34 -8.16 3.06 25.49
C GLU A 34 -6.99 2.23 24.93
N ALA A 35 -7.27 1.09 24.29
CA ALA A 35 -6.27 0.29 23.58
C ALA A 35 -5.61 1.09 22.44
N LEU A 36 -6.42 1.81 21.64
CA LEU A 36 -5.93 2.67 20.57
C LEU A 36 -4.97 3.74 21.10
N ALA A 37 -5.30 4.39 22.21
CA ALA A 37 -4.43 5.39 22.80
C ALA A 37 -3.06 4.80 23.18
N ARG A 38 -3.05 3.59 23.76
CA ARG A 38 -1.81 2.88 24.10
C ARG A 38 -1.00 2.50 22.87
N GLY A 39 -1.65 2.00 21.81
CA GLY A 39 -0.99 1.70 20.55
C GLY A 39 -0.49 2.93 19.77
N LEU A 40 -0.95 4.12 20.14
CA LEU A 40 -0.44 5.41 19.65
C LEU A 40 0.65 6.01 20.56
N GLY A 41 1.05 5.31 21.62
CA GLY A 41 2.09 5.72 22.57
C GLY A 41 1.61 6.68 23.68
N PHE A 42 0.31 6.73 23.97
CA PHE A 42 -0.24 7.48 25.10
C PHE A 42 -0.55 6.56 26.28
N HIS A 43 -0.49 7.09 27.51
CA HIS A 43 -0.80 6.32 28.71
C HIS A 43 -2.29 6.02 28.86
N SER A 44 -3.16 6.89 28.31
CA SER A 44 -4.61 6.73 28.35
C SER A 44 -5.32 7.47 27.20
N ASN A 45 -6.59 7.13 26.96
CA ASN A 45 -7.44 7.87 26.03
C ASN A 45 -7.72 9.31 26.51
N ALA A 46 -7.67 9.58 27.82
CA ALA A 46 -7.77 10.95 28.33
C ALA A 46 -6.56 11.79 27.92
N GLU A 47 -5.35 11.24 28.03
CA GLU A 47 -4.13 11.91 27.58
C GLU A 47 -4.12 12.14 26.07
N LEU A 48 -4.49 11.13 25.29
CA LEU A 48 -4.64 11.25 23.84
C LEU A 48 -5.55 12.42 23.47
N ARG A 49 -6.72 12.54 24.10
CA ARG A 49 -7.66 13.63 23.84
C ARG A 49 -7.10 14.99 24.22
N ALA A 50 -6.38 15.10 25.32
CA ALA A 50 -5.78 16.36 25.75
C ALA A 50 -4.66 16.84 24.81
N ARG A 51 -4.06 15.95 24.02
CA ARG A 51 -2.88 16.23 23.19
C ARG A 51 -3.13 16.11 21.68
N ILE A 52 -4.35 15.77 21.26
CA ILE A 52 -4.64 15.47 19.85
C ILE A 52 -4.38 16.68 18.93
N ASP A 53 -4.60 17.88 19.43
CA ASP A 53 -4.43 19.13 18.68
C ASP A 53 -2.97 19.51 18.44
N ALA A 54 -2.03 18.96 19.23
CA ALA A 54 -0.59 19.13 18.97
C ALA A 54 -0.16 18.41 17.68
N GLY A 55 -0.95 17.43 17.23
CA GLY A 55 -0.72 16.65 16.02
C GLY A 55 0.61 15.91 16.00
N GLY A 56 1.01 15.48 14.81
CA GLY A 56 2.34 14.94 14.53
C GLY A 56 2.36 13.48 14.10
N SER A 57 3.50 13.06 13.56
CA SER A 57 3.72 11.66 13.16
C SER A 57 3.89 10.77 14.39
N ARG A 58 3.22 9.63 14.41
CA ARG A 58 3.29 8.62 15.47
C ARG A 58 3.46 7.24 14.87
N ARG A 59 4.41 6.46 15.41
CA ARG A 59 4.51 5.03 15.12
C ARG A 59 3.30 4.32 15.70
N ILE A 60 2.66 3.47 14.89
CA ILE A 60 1.64 2.56 15.38
C ILE A 60 2.32 1.35 15.99
N ASP A 61 2.04 1.08 17.26
CA ASP A 61 2.58 -0.04 18.00
C ASP A 61 1.44 -0.98 18.45
N PRO A 62 1.31 -2.18 17.83
CA PRO A 62 0.29 -3.14 18.24
C PRO A 62 0.53 -3.79 19.60
N GLU A 63 1.75 -3.74 20.15
CA GLU A 63 2.05 -4.47 21.40
C GLU A 63 1.34 -3.85 22.63
N PRO A 64 1.45 -2.54 22.93
CA PRO A 64 0.68 -1.93 24.03
C PRO A 64 -0.84 -1.99 23.83
N PHE A 65 -1.28 -1.96 22.57
CA PHE A 65 -2.68 -2.14 22.19
C PHE A 65 -3.17 -3.54 22.57
N GLY A 66 -2.44 -4.58 22.14
CA GLY A 66 -2.77 -5.97 22.40
C GLY A 66 -2.74 -6.29 23.88
N ARG A 67 -1.67 -5.88 24.58
CA ARG A 67 -1.50 -6.11 26.03
C ARG A 67 -2.70 -5.62 26.84
N TYR A 68 -3.17 -4.39 26.59
CA TYR A 68 -4.31 -3.82 27.30
C TYR A 68 -5.62 -4.62 27.10
N LEU A 69 -5.83 -5.13 25.90
CA LEU A 69 -7.02 -5.91 25.55
C LEU A 69 -6.95 -7.34 26.10
N THR A 70 -5.78 -7.98 26.03
CA THR A 70 -5.55 -9.31 26.60
C THR A 70 -5.69 -9.33 28.12
N GLU A 71 -5.26 -8.28 28.83
CA GLU A 71 -5.52 -8.10 30.28
C GLU A 71 -7.02 -8.08 30.64
N ARG A 72 -7.90 -7.96 29.65
CA ARG A 72 -9.37 -7.91 29.79
C ARG A 72 -10.05 -9.05 29.04
N ASP A 73 -9.30 -10.12 28.80
CA ASP A 73 -9.77 -11.36 28.18
C ASP A 73 -10.28 -11.19 26.73
N PHE A 74 -9.78 -10.19 26.00
CA PHE A 74 -10.01 -10.05 24.56
C PHE A 74 -8.83 -10.61 23.76
N ASP A 75 -9.13 -11.31 22.66
CA ASP A 75 -8.15 -11.59 21.62
C ASP A 75 -7.81 -10.29 20.87
N ALA A 76 -6.53 -10.04 20.63
CA ALA A 76 -6.05 -8.77 20.12
C ALA A 76 -4.84 -8.95 19.18
N PRO A 77 -5.01 -9.64 18.04
CA PRO A 77 -3.96 -9.80 17.06
C PRO A 77 -3.51 -8.44 16.50
N ALA A 78 -2.23 -8.32 16.14
CA ALA A 78 -1.66 -7.06 15.66
C ALA A 78 -2.37 -6.53 14.40
N SER A 79 -2.91 -7.45 13.60
CA SER A 79 -3.74 -7.17 12.42
C SER A 79 -4.93 -6.27 12.71
N MET A 80 -5.51 -6.35 13.91
CA MET A 80 -6.70 -5.57 14.29
C MET A 80 -6.43 -4.06 14.25
N LEU A 81 -5.32 -3.62 14.86
CA LEU A 81 -4.90 -2.22 14.87
C LEU A 81 -4.33 -1.79 13.50
N LEU A 82 -3.48 -2.63 12.90
CA LEU A 82 -2.81 -2.28 11.66
C LEU A 82 -3.78 -2.16 10.48
N ARG A 83 -4.82 -3.00 10.40
CA ARG A 83 -5.89 -2.85 9.39
C ARG A 83 -6.69 -1.58 9.58
N ALA A 84 -7.01 -1.22 10.82
CA ALA A 84 -7.68 0.04 11.12
C ALA A 84 -6.82 1.25 10.72
N ALA A 85 -5.51 1.19 10.94
CA ALA A 85 -4.56 2.22 10.53
C ALA A 85 -4.42 2.33 9.01
N ALA A 86 -4.26 1.22 8.30
CA ALA A 86 -4.21 1.20 6.84
C ALA A 86 -5.51 1.74 6.22
N HIS A 87 -6.66 1.40 6.77
CA HIS A 87 -7.94 1.98 6.34
C HIS A 87 -8.00 3.50 6.58
N ALA A 88 -7.52 4.00 7.72
CA ALA A 88 -7.43 5.44 7.97
C ALA A 88 -6.48 6.14 6.99
N ILE A 89 -5.36 5.50 6.62
CA ILE A 89 -4.43 5.98 5.59
C ILE A 89 -5.13 6.07 4.24
N THR A 90 -5.87 5.03 3.83
CA THR A 90 -6.64 5.01 2.58
C THR A 90 -7.61 6.18 2.50
N LEU A 91 -8.46 6.38 3.51
CA LEU A 91 -9.42 7.48 3.51
C LEU A 91 -8.73 8.85 3.45
N THR A 92 -7.58 8.99 4.09
CA THR A 92 -6.81 10.24 4.07
C THR A 92 -6.13 10.49 2.72
N ALA A 93 -5.75 9.44 1.99
CA ALA A 93 -5.30 9.57 0.61
C ALA A 93 -6.46 9.96 -0.31
N MET A 94 -7.63 9.35 -0.14
CA MET A 94 -8.82 9.60 -0.95
C MET A 94 -9.40 11.00 -0.80
N ASP A 95 -9.25 11.66 0.36
CA ASP A 95 -9.62 13.07 0.54
C ASP A 95 -8.79 14.01 -0.32
N ARG A 96 -7.54 13.64 -0.61
CA ARG A 96 -6.60 14.50 -1.34
C ARG A 96 -6.66 14.27 -2.84
N ASP A 97 -7.25 13.16 -3.28
CA ASP A 97 -7.34 12.77 -4.67
C ASP A 97 -8.70 12.09 -4.94
N ASP A 98 -9.60 12.85 -5.57
CA ASP A 98 -10.95 12.42 -5.95
C ASP A 98 -10.96 11.44 -7.13
N ARG A 99 -9.81 11.21 -7.76
CA ARG A 99 -9.61 10.28 -8.87
C ARG A 99 -8.96 8.97 -8.45
N LEU A 100 -8.53 8.85 -7.20
CA LEU A 100 -7.95 7.60 -6.68
C LEU A 100 -9.05 6.55 -6.42
N HIS A 101 -8.95 5.36 -7.00
CA HIS A 101 -9.93 4.28 -6.81
C HIS A 101 -9.21 2.93 -6.68
N LYS A 102 -9.92 1.85 -6.36
CA LYS A 102 -9.29 0.54 -6.05
C LYS A 102 -8.34 0.04 -7.14
N TRP A 103 -8.65 0.30 -8.40
CA TRP A 103 -7.88 -0.18 -9.55
C TRP A 103 -6.79 0.78 -10.03
N GLY A 104 -6.66 1.98 -9.46
CA GLY A 104 -5.65 2.94 -9.87
C GLY A 104 -6.07 4.39 -9.71
N TRP A 105 -5.78 5.18 -10.73
CA TRP A 105 -6.03 6.62 -10.76
C TRP A 105 -6.79 7.05 -12.02
N GLY A 106 -7.67 8.03 -11.89
CA GLY A 106 -8.40 8.62 -13.00
C GLY A 106 -9.63 7.81 -13.38
N PHE A 107 -10.24 8.17 -14.51
CA PHE A 107 -11.46 7.53 -14.98
C PHE A 107 -11.19 6.36 -15.93
N GLY A 108 -10.02 6.29 -16.55
CA GLY A 108 -9.73 5.22 -17.51
C GLY A 108 -10.53 5.35 -18.80
N ARG A 109 -10.58 4.26 -19.57
CA ARG A 109 -11.40 4.14 -20.78
C ARG A 109 -12.85 3.76 -20.42
N PRO A 110 -13.84 4.19 -21.21
CA PRO A 110 -15.15 3.56 -21.22
C PRO A 110 -15.01 2.06 -21.54
N GLU A 111 -15.80 1.23 -20.88
CA GLU A 111 -15.82 -0.22 -21.10
C GLU A 111 -16.99 -0.63 -22.01
N ARG A 112 -16.88 -1.82 -22.62
CA ARG A 112 -17.99 -2.42 -23.37
C ARG A 112 -18.91 -3.14 -22.38
N ARG A 113 -20.20 -2.82 -22.46
CA ARG A 113 -21.26 -3.54 -21.75
C ARG A 113 -21.43 -4.96 -22.29
N SER A 114 -22.13 -5.79 -21.52
CA SER A 114 -22.47 -7.17 -21.89
C SER A 114 -23.32 -7.27 -23.17
N ASP A 115 -24.08 -6.22 -23.51
CA ASP A 115 -24.86 -6.11 -24.75
C ASP A 115 -24.02 -5.63 -25.96
N GLY A 116 -22.71 -5.44 -25.76
CA GLY A 116 -21.77 -4.98 -26.77
C GLY A 116 -21.77 -3.48 -27.01
N ARG A 117 -22.59 -2.66 -26.34
CA ARG A 117 -22.56 -1.20 -26.46
C ARG A 117 -21.47 -0.61 -25.57
N TRP A 118 -20.93 0.56 -25.93
CA TRP A 118 -20.08 1.31 -25.02
C TRP A 118 -20.90 1.88 -23.85
N GLU A 119 -20.24 2.04 -22.71
CA GLU A 119 -20.73 2.86 -21.61
C GLU A 119 -21.01 4.30 -22.06
N THR A 120 -22.09 4.86 -21.52
CA THR A 120 -22.35 6.29 -21.52
C THR A 120 -21.44 7.00 -20.51
N PRO A 121 -21.25 8.33 -20.60
CA PRO A 121 -20.47 9.07 -19.62
C PRO A 121 -20.96 8.91 -18.17
N TYR A 122 -22.28 8.77 -17.96
CA TYR A 122 -22.85 8.55 -16.63
C TYR A 122 -22.53 7.16 -16.09
N GLU A 123 -22.70 6.11 -16.90
CA GLU A 123 -22.34 4.73 -16.52
C GLU A 123 -20.84 4.63 -16.20
N HIS A 124 -20.00 5.30 -16.98
CA HIS A 124 -18.54 5.36 -16.75
C HIS A 124 -18.22 6.05 -15.41
N TYR A 125 -18.88 7.17 -15.11
CA TYR A 125 -18.73 7.86 -13.83
C TYR A 125 -19.19 6.98 -12.66
N ASP A 126 -20.36 6.34 -12.76
CA ASP A 126 -20.92 5.48 -11.73
C ASP A 126 -20.01 4.27 -11.43
N ARG A 127 -19.42 3.66 -12.47
CA ARG A 127 -18.41 2.60 -12.29
C ARG A 127 -17.19 3.08 -11.51
N VAL A 128 -16.69 4.28 -11.81
CA VAL A 128 -15.55 4.84 -11.07
C VAL A 128 -15.93 5.17 -9.62
N GLN A 129 -17.15 5.65 -9.36
CA GLN A 129 -17.64 5.82 -7.99
C GLN A 129 -17.74 4.49 -7.25
N ALA A 130 -18.23 3.43 -7.90
CA ALA A 130 -18.23 2.08 -7.31
C ALA A 130 -16.81 1.62 -6.96
N TYR A 131 -15.83 1.84 -7.85
CA TYR A 131 -14.43 1.54 -7.57
C TYR A 131 -13.83 2.37 -6.42
N ARG A 132 -14.34 3.59 -6.18
CA ARG A 132 -13.98 4.40 -5.02
C ARG A 132 -14.59 3.84 -3.75
N GLU A 133 -15.85 3.40 -3.76
CA GLU A 133 -16.46 2.74 -2.60
C GLU A 133 -15.74 1.44 -2.26
N GLU A 134 -15.38 0.62 -3.25
CA GLU A 134 -14.60 -0.60 -3.02
C GLU A 134 -13.23 -0.31 -2.37
N LEU A 135 -12.58 0.82 -2.68
CA LEU A 135 -11.31 1.21 -2.05
C LEU A 135 -11.48 1.51 -0.54
N LYS A 136 -12.66 1.95 -0.11
CA LYS A 136 -12.94 2.25 1.30
C LYS A 136 -13.18 0.99 2.13
N GLU A 137 -13.40 -0.17 1.52
CA GLU A 137 -13.68 -1.39 2.26
C GLU A 137 -12.50 -1.80 3.16
N ILE A 138 -12.78 -2.20 4.40
CA ILE A 138 -11.75 -2.64 5.35
C ILE A 138 -10.95 -3.86 4.83
N ALA A 139 -11.55 -4.69 3.97
CA ALA A 139 -10.89 -5.81 3.33
C ALA A 139 -9.70 -5.39 2.45
N VAL A 140 -9.67 -4.14 1.99
CA VAL A 140 -8.57 -3.59 1.17
C VAL A 140 -7.34 -3.21 2.03
N ALA A 141 -7.48 -3.13 3.36
CA ALA A 141 -6.41 -2.73 4.25
C ALA A 141 -5.14 -3.60 4.11
N ASP A 142 -5.29 -4.91 3.91
CA ASP A 142 -4.16 -5.82 3.76
C ASP A 142 -3.34 -5.53 2.49
N HIS A 143 -3.97 -5.07 1.41
CA HIS A 143 -3.27 -4.63 0.20
C HIS A 143 -2.35 -3.43 0.49
N VAL A 144 -2.85 -2.46 1.28
CA VAL A 144 -2.07 -1.28 1.67
C VAL A 144 -0.91 -1.70 2.58
N LEU A 145 -1.16 -2.56 3.57
CA LEU A 145 -0.12 -3.03 4.50
C LEU A 145 1.00 -3.79 3.78
N ARG A 146 0.68 -4.66 2.81
CA ARG A 146 1.67 -5.35 1.97
C ARG A 146 2.51 -4.36 1.17
N ALA A 147 1.84 -3.40 0.53
CA ALA A 147 2.50 -2.37 -0.25
C ALA A 147 3.41 -1.50 0.63
N LEU A 148 2.98 -1.11 1.82
CA LEU A 148 3.80 -0.38 2.80
C LEU A 148 5.04 -1.17 3.20
N ALA A 149 4.89 -2.46 3.54
CA ALA A 149 6.00 -3.31 3.95
C ALA A 149 7.08 -3.43 2.87
N MET A 150 6.67 -3.56 1.61
CA MET A 150 7.59 -3.61 0.47
C MET A 150 8.25 -2.25 0.22
N LEU A 151 7.44 -1.18 0.15
CA LEU A 151 7.88 0.16 -0.23
C LEU A 151 8.72 0.86 0.85
N ALA A 152 8.59 0.49 2.13
CA ALA A 152 9.39 1.06 3.22
C ALA A 152 10.90 0.92 3.01
N SER A 153 11.33 -0.08 2.22
CA SER A 153 12.74 -0.31 1.88
C SER A 153 13.22 0.46 0.63
N VAL A 154 12.33 1.16 -0.07
CA VAL A 154 12.63 1.79 -1.37
C VAL A 154 13.05 3.25 -1.17
N PRO A 155 14.25 3.66 -1.59
CA PRO A 155 14.64 5.06 -1.49
C PRO A 155 13.90 5.94 -2.50
N ALA A 156 13.49 7.13 -2.06
CA ALA A 156 12.97 8.17 -2.92
C ALA A 156 14.10 8.83 -3.74
N THR A 157 13.78 9.26 -4.97
CA THR A 157 14.67 10.01 -5.86
C THR A 157 14.20 11.45 -6.03
N LYS A 158 15.11 12.34 -6.48
CA LYS A 158 14.77 13.76 -6.75
C LYS A 158 13.78 13.94 -7.91
N THR A 159 13.83 13.07 -8.90
CA THR A 159 12.98 13.11 -10.10
C THR A 159 12.14 11.85 -10.21
N ILE A 160 10.96 11.98 -10.82
CA ILE A 160 10.15 10.84 -11.24
C ILE A 160 10.84 10.20 -12.44
N ARG A 161 11.07 8.89 -12.36
CA ARG A 161 11.77 8.15 -13.40
C ARG A 161 10.78 7.32 -14.21
N PRO A 162 11.06 7.05 -15.50
CA PRO A 162 10.40 5.97 -16.22
C PRO A 162 10.57 4.64 -15.46
N ASP A 163 9.77 3.61 -15.75
CA ASP A 163 9.99 2.24 -15.21
C ASP A 163 9.81 2.04 -13.69
N THR A 164 9.17 3.01 -13.03
CA THR A 164 8.70 2.97 -11.64
C THR A 164 7.18 3.01 -11.57
N ASP A 165 6.52 2.39 -12.56
CA ASP A 165 5.07 2.42 -12.69
C ASP A 165 4.37 1.53 -11.65
N SER A 166 3.19 1.98 -11.21
CA SER A 166 2.42 1.33 -10.16
C SER A 166 1.98 -0.09 -10.53
N TYR A 167 1.78 -0.41 -11.81
CA TYR A 167 1.40 -1.76 -12.25
C TYR A 167 2.52 -2.77 -11.99
N ARG A 168 3.76 -2.42 -12.38
CA ARG A 168 4.92 -3.25 -12.05
C ARG A 168 5.10 -3.38 -10.54
N LEU A 169 5.03 -2.27 -9.81
CA LEU A 169 5.23 -2.24 -8.36
C LEU A 169 4.21 -3.10 -7.62
N LYS A 170 2.95 -3.11 -8.08
CA LYS A 170 1.90 -4.01 -7.59
C LYS A 170 2.36 -5.47 -7.66
N HIS A 171 2.90 -5.92 -8.79
CA HIS A 171 3.37 -7.30 -8.91
C HIS A 171 4.55 -7.64 -8.00
N ILE A 172 5.39 -6.66 -7.67
CA ILE A 172 6.46 -6.87 -6.67
C ILE A 172 5.81 -7.05 -5.28
N ALA A 173 4.86 -6.17 -4.92
CA ALA A 173 4.14 -6.26 -3.64
C ALA A 173 3.35 -7.57 -3.49
N GLU A 174 2.72 -8.06 -4.56
CA GLU A 174 2.00 -9.34 -4.58
C GLU A 174 2.89 -10.53 -4.17
N ASN A 175 4.17 -10.46 -4.52
CA ASN A 175 5.15 -11.52 -4.29
C ASN A 175 6.05 -11.23 -3.07
N PHE A 176 5.79 -10.15 -2.32
CA PHE A 176 6.59 -9.76 -1.18
C PHE A 176 6.14 -10.50 0.08
N ALA A 177 7.01 -11.37 0.61
CA ALA A 177 6.76 -12.08 1.86
C ALA A 177 6.85 -11.10 3.04
N CYS A 178 5.78 -11.00 3.83
CA CYS A 178 5.73 -10.12 4.98
C CYS A 178 4.80 -10.67 6.06
N THR A 179 5.05 -10.23 7.29
CA THR A 179 4.34 -10.64 8.50
C THR A 179 3.88 -9.42 9.28
N PHE A 180 2.84 -9.60 10.08
CA PHE A 180 2.50 -8.73 11.19
C PHE A 180 3.56 -8.82 12.31
N PRO A 181 3.62 -7.84 13.24
CA PRO A 181 4.55 -7.86 14.36
C PRO A 181 4.44 -9.07 15.31
N ASP A 182 3.25 -9.65 15.41
CA ASP A 182 2.99 -10.90 16.16
C ASP A 182 3.43 -12.17 15.40
N GLY A 183 4.03 -12.02 14.21
CA GLY A 183 4.52 -13.13 13.38
C GLY A 183 3.48 -13.72 12.44
N ALA A 184 2.20 -13.30 12.51
CA ALA A 184 1.18 -13.80 11.59
C ALA A 184 1.51 -13.42 10.13
N PRO A 185 1.32 -14.34 9.15
CA PRO A 185 1.60 -14.05 7.76
C PRO A 185 0.62 -13.02 7.19
N LEU A 186 1.13 -12.09 6.38
CA LEU A 186 0.32 -11.10 5.66
C LEU A 186 0.39 -11.31 4.14
N GLY A 187 1.55 -11.67 3.61
CA GLY A 187 1.75 -11.98 2.19
C GLY A 187 2.85 -13.04 2.00
N PRO A 188 3.05 -13.58 0.79
CA PRO A 188 2.56 -13.12 -0.52
C PRO A 188 1.05 -13.33 -0.75
N ASP A 189 0.38 -12.38 -1.40
CA ASP A 189 -1.04 -12.44 -1.80
C ASP A 189 -1.37 -11.23 -2.72
N TYR A 190 -2.55 -11.24 -3.36
CA TYR A 190 -3.00 -10.18 -4.27
C TYR A 190 -2.91 -8.76 -3.67
N VAL A 191 -2.60 -7.79 -4.53
CA VAL A 191 -2.58 -6.35 -4.21
C VAL A 191 -3.27 -5.61 -5.35
N ALA A 192 -4.27 -4.79 -5.07
CA ALA A 192 -4.84 -3.91 -6.08
C ALA A 192 -3.94 -2.68 -6.31
N ASN A 193 -4.02 -2.06 -7.50
CA ASN A 193 -3.12 -0.98 -7.89
C ASN A 193 -3.40 0.31 -7.10
N GLY A 194 -4.65 0.65 -6.80
CA GLY A 194 -5.02 1.79 -5.95
C GLY A 194 -4.41 1.75 -4.54
N PRO A 195 -4.55 0.64 -3.79
CA PRO A 195 -3.89 0.44 -2.50
C PRO A 195 -2.37 0.60 -2.51
N LEU A 196 -1.70 0.20 -3.60
CA LEU A 196 -0.27 0.47 -3.76
C LEU A 196 -0.01 1.97 -3.91
N ILE A 197 -0.83 2.69 -4.69
CA ILE A 197 -0.72 4.16 -4.82
C ILE A 197 -0.95 4.83 -3.45
N VAL A 198 -1.95 4.40 -2.69
CA VAL A 198 -2.20 4.85 -1.31
C VAL A 198 -0.94 4.70 -0.46
N ALA A 199 -0.34 3.51 -0.43
CA ALA A 199 0.86 3.24 0.35
C ALA A 199 2.05 4.12 -0.08
N ALA A 200 2.26 4.28 -1.38
CA ALA A 200 3.33 5.11 -1.91
C ALA A 200 3.16 6.60 -1.55
N VAL A 201 1.95 7.14 -1.70
CA VAL A 201 1.65 8.53 -1.33
C VAL A 201 1.80 8.74 0.18
N HIS A 202 1.37 7.76 0.98
CA HIS A 202 1.54 7.80 2.43
C HIS A 202 3.02 7.86 2.85
N LEU A 203 3.90 7.12 2.19
CA LEU A 203 5.35 7.16 2.40
C LEU A 203 6.03 8.41 1.80
N GLY A 204 5.26 9.34 1.23
CA GLY A 204 5.77 10.61 0.70
C GLY A 204 6.35 10.53 -0.71
N PHE A 205 6.13 9.43 -1.44
CA PHE A 205 6.50 9.39 -2.85
C PHE A 205 5.60 10.31 -3.68
N ARG A 206 6.23 11.09 -4.55
CA ARG A 206 5.57 11.90 -5.57
C ARG A 206 5.33 11.06 -6.81
N TYR A 207 4.20 11.28 -7.47
CA TYR A 207 3.85 10.57 -8.70
C TYR A 207 3.49 11.51 -9.84
N ARG A 208 3.53 10.95 -11.05
CA ARG A 208 3.04 11.56 -12.28
C ARG A 208 2.04 10.61 -12.92
N THR A 209 0.94 11.19 -13.38
CA THR A 209 -0.12 10.52 -14.11
C THR A 209 0.18 10.52 -15.61
N ALA A 210 -0.51 9.68 -16.36
CA ALA A 210 -0.35 9.60 -17.81
C ALA A 210 -1.71 9.56 -18.49
N TYR A 211 -1.68 9.80 -19.80
CA TYR A 211 -2.81 9.57 -20.69
C TYR A 211 -2.41 8.49 -21.68
N ASP A 212 -3.38 7.72 -22.14
CA ASP A 212 -3.17 6.81 -23.25
C ASP A 212 -3.17 7.55 -24.60
N ARG A 213 -2.98 6.79 -25.68
CA ARG A 213 -2.93 7.34 -27.05
C ARG A 213 -4.23 7.99 -27.50
N ASP A 214 -5.34 7.63 -26.88
CA ASP A 214 -6.69 8.09 -27.21
C ASP A 214 -7.10 9.27 -26.30
N GLY A 215 -6.20 9.76 -25.44
CA GLY A 215 -6.43 10.88 -24.54
C GLY A 215 -7.16 10.52 -23.24
N ASN A 216 -7.38 9.24 -22.95
CA ASN A 216 -7.99 8.82 -21.69
C ASN A 216 -6.96 8.74 -20.57
N GLU A 217 -7.38 9.01 -19.35
CA GLU A 217 -6.54 8.91 -18.16
C GLU A 217 -6.05 7.48 -17.98
N TRP A 218 -4.76 7.31 -17.71
CA TRP A 218 -4.16 6.00 -17.51
C TRP A 218 -4.20 5.62 -16.03
N PRO A 219 -4.71 4.42 -15.67
CA PRO A 219 -4.86 4.00 -14.27
C PRO A 219 -3.55 3.81 -13.52
N ASN A 220 -2.43 3.69 -14.24
CA ASN A 220 -1.12 3.51 -13.64
C ASN A 220 -0.37 4.84 -13.54
N VAL A 221 0.30 5.05 -12.41
CA VAL A 221 1.12 6.25 -12.15
C VAL A 221 2.58 5.87 -12.03
N THR A 222 3.49 6.84 -12.21
CA THR A 222 4.94 6.64 -12.07
C THR A 222 5.49 7.42 -10.89
N PHE A 223 6.36 6.81 -10.08
CA PHE A 223 6.85 7.40 -8.83
C PHE A 223 8.30 7.88 -8.90
N ASN A 224 8.69 8.79 -8.00
CA ASN A 224 10.09 9.15 -7.76
C ASN A 224 10.80 8.11 -6.87
N MET A 225 10.96 6.88 -7.39
CA MET A 225 11.61 5.77 -6.70
C MET A 225 12.93 5.36 -7.34
N SER A 226 13.82 4.76 -6.55
CA SER A 226 15.07 4.20 -7.03
C SER A 226 14.85 2.95 -7.91
N GLN A 227 15.08 3.08 -9.22
CA GLN A 227 14.94 1.98 -10.19
C GLN A 227 15.83 0.78 -9.87
N SER A 228 17.05 1.00 -9.39
CA SER A 228 17.98 -0.09 -9.07
C SER A 228 17.48 -0.90 -7.89
N HIS A 229 17.00 -0.25 -6.83
CA HIS A 229 16.39 -0.95 -5.70
C HIS A 229 15.16 -1.75 -6.13
N LEU A 230 14.28 -1.15 -6.93
CA LEU A 230 13.10 -1.85 -7.45
C LEU A 230 13.47 -3.03 -8.35
N LEU A 231 14.55 -2.94 -9.12
CA LEU A 231 15.06 -4.08 -9.90
C LEU A 231 15.52 -5.22 -8.99
N GLU A 232 16.29 -4.93 -7.94
CA GLU A 232 16.75 -5.95 -7.00
C GLU A 232 15.56 -6.59 -6.26
N LEU A 233 14.61 -5.80 -5.80
CA LEU A 233 13.38 -6.29 -5.15
C LEU A 233 12.56 -7.18 -6.09
N ASP A 234 12.35 -6.76 -7.34
CA ASP A 234 11.62 -7.54 -8.34
C ASP A 234 12.29 -8.90 -8.58
N ILE A 235 13.61 -8.94 -8.68
CA ILE A 235 14.36 -10.18 -8.85
C ILE A 235 14.25 -11.08 -7.62
N ALA A 236 14.34 -10.50 -6.42
CA ALA A 236 14.25 -11.24 -5.16
C ALA A 236 12.85 -11.85 -4.97
N CYS A 237 11.79 -11.07 -5.21
CA CYS A 237 10.41 -11.51 -5.05
C CYS A 237 9.94 -12.40 -6.21
N ARG A 238 10.48 -12.20 -7.42
CA ARG A 238 10.08 -12.91 -8.65
C ARG A 238 11.32 -13.48 -9.36
N PRO A 239 11.97 -14.51 -8.80
CA PRO A 239 13.23 -15.06 -9.32
C PRO A 239 13.09 -15.67 -10.73
N ASN A 240 11.87 -16.02 -11.14
CA ASN A 240 11.54 -16.51 -12.47
C ASN A 240 10.88 -15.45 -13.37
N GLY A 241 10.75 -14.20 -12.91
CA GLY A 241 10.20 -13.09 -13.68
C GLY A 241 11.11 -12.65 -14.84
N ALA A 242 10.55 -11.90 -15.78
CA ALA A 242 11.24 -11.46 -17.00
C ALA A 242 12.57 -10.74 -16.73
N ARG A 243 12.65 -9.92 -15.67
CA ARG A 243 13.88 -9.19 -15.31
C ARG A 243 14.97 -10.09 -14.73
N ALA A 244 14.59 -11.05 -13.90
CA ALA A 244 15.53 -12.04 -13.38
C ALA A 244 16.10 -12.90 -14.52
N GLN A 245 15.26 -13.31 -15.47
CA GLN A 245 15.67 -14.01 -16.68
C GLN A 245 16.56 -13.16 -17.60
N ASP A 246 16.23 -11.88 -17.82
CA ASP A 246 17.07 -10.95 -18.59
C ASP A 246 18.44 -10.75 -17.95
N ARG A 247 18.51 -10.61 -16.62
CA ARG A 247 19.78 -10.49 -15.90
C ARG A 247 20.65 -11.74 -16.05
N ARG A 248 20.06 -12.93 -15.92
CA ARG A 248 20.76 -14.21 -16.15
C ARG A 248 21.31 -14.29 -17.57
N ARG A 249 20.48 -14.00 -18.59
CA ARG A 249 20.91 -13.95 -20.00
C ARG A 249 22.08 -13.00 -20.23
N LYS A 250 22.05 -11.79 -19.65
CA LYS A 250 23.14 -10.81 -19.74
C LYS A 250 24.42 -11.27 -19.02
N GLN A 251 24.29 -11.92 -17.88
CA GLN A 251 25.44 -12.48 -17.15
C GLN A 251 26.09 -13.65 -17.91
N GLU A 252 25.28 -14.55 -18.46
CA GLU A 252 25.73 -15.64 -19.33
C GLU A 252 26.44 -15.09 -20.56
N ALA A 253 25.82 -14.13 -21.28
CA ALA A 253 26.44 -13.51 -22.45
C ALA A 253 27.80 -12.86 -22.13
N ARG A 254 27.96 -12.23 -20.96
CA ARG A 254 29.26 -11.69 -20.51
C ARG A 254 30.29 -12.77 -20.21
N LYS A 255 29.87 -13.87 -19.58
CA LYS A 255 30.73 -15.02 -19.29
C LYS A 255 31.25 -15.69 -20.56
N TYR A 256 30.42 -15.76 -21.61
CA TYR A 256 30.82 -16.31 -22.89
C TYR A 256 31.58 -15.29 -23.77
N SER A 257 31.21 -14.00 -23.75
CA SER A 257 31.94 -12.94 -24.46
C SER A 257 33.38 -12.77 -23.94
N SER A 258 33.64 -13.00 -22.65
CA SER A 258 35.00 -13.00 -22.09
C SER A 258 35.81 -14.26 -22.43
N LEU A 259 35.20 -15.30 -23.00
CA LEU A 259 35.90 -16.47 -23.54
C LEU A 259 36.32 -16.29 -25.01
N TRP A 260 35.76 -15.31 -25.71
CA TRP A 260 36.02 -15.07 -27.14
C TRP A 260 37.40 -14.45 -27.52
N PRO A 261 38.21 -13.86 -26.62
CA PRO A 261 39.60 -13.49 -26.96
C PRO A 261 40.60 -14.64 -26.82
N ARG A 262 40.27 -15.78 -26.20
CA ARG A 262 41.25 -16.86 -25.91
C ARG A 262 41.41 -17.92 -27.01
N ILE A 263 40.59 -17.87 -28.06
CA ILE A 263 40.62 -18.86 -29.17
C ILE A 263 41.48 -18.38 -30.35
N ARG A 264 42.02 -17.14 -30.33
CA ARG A 264 42.92 -16.61 -31.38
C ARG A 264 44.40 -16.51 -31.00
N ALA A 265 44.81 -17.10 -29.87
CA ALA A 265 46.20 -17.10 -29.42
C ALA A 265 46.74 -18.52 -29.13
N ALA A 266 46.21 -19.53 -29.82
CA ALA A 266 46.73 -20.90 -29.83
C ALA A 266 47.10 -21.30 -31.26
#